data_AF-A0A372LYJ2-F1
#
_entry.id   AF-A0A372LYJ2-F1
#
_cell.length_a   1.000
_cell.length_b   1.000
_cell.length_c   1.000
_cell.angle_alpha   90.00
_cell.angle_beta   90.00
_cell.angle_gamma   90.00
#
_symmetry.space_group_name_H-M   'P 1'
#
loop_
_entity.id
_entity.type
_entity.pdbx_description
1 polymer ?
#
loop_
_entity_poly.entity_id
_entity_poly.type
_entity_poly.pdbx_seq_one_letter_code
_entity_poly.pdbx_strand_id
1 'polypeptide(L)'
;MGVGERLKSHRAVVAWLEYQLAQERRKVQDLEAEVAAREQAREDARRARYTVETTWPDMPNVLHRSGCRYNSSPQTNIRASEAVQRVRDDPLVCCTACDAGANITALLSADGGRDDGT
;
A
#
# COMPACT_ATOMS: atom_id res chain seq x y z
N MET A 1 -40.16 -28.41 -37.46
CA MET A 1 -39.32 -27.21 -37.50
C MET A 1 -38.47 -27.24 -38.76
N GLY A 2 -38.58 -26.23 -39.63
CA GLY A 2 -37.85 -26.18 -40.91
C GLY A 2 -36.38 -25.79 -40.74
N VAL A 3 -35.54 -26.01 -41.76
CA VAL A 3 -34.10 -25.65 -41.74
C VAL A 3 -33.88 -24.16 -41.50
N GLY A 4 -34.70 -23.28 -42.10
CA GLY A 4 -34.60 -21.82 -41.89
C GLY A 4 -34.91 -21.39 -40.45
N GLU A 5 -35.86 -22.06 -39.80
CA GLU A 5 -36.25 -21.78 -38.41
C GLU A 5 -35.18 -22.24 -37.42
N ARG A 6 -34.56 -23.39 -37.69
CA ARG A 6 -33.37 -23.86 -36.96
C ARG A 6 -32.20 -22.89 -37.10
N LEU A 7 -31.93 -22.40 -38.32
CA LEU A 7 -30.86 -21.43 -38.56
C LEU A 7 -31.09 -20.13 -37.78
N LYS A 8 -32.32 -19.60 -37.78
CA LYS A 8 -32.68 -18.41 -37.00
C LYS A 8 -32.46 -18.62 -35.51
N SER A 9 -32.85 -19.78 -34.99
CA SER A 9 -32.67 -20.14 -33.58
C SER A 9 -31.19 -20.20 -33.20
N HIS A 10 -30.35 -20.85 -34.01
CA HIS A 10 -28.90 -20.91 -33.75
C HIS A 10 -28.24 -19.54 -33.84
N ARG A 11 -28.65 -18.66 -34.77
CA ARG A 11 -28.14 -17.28 -34.83
C ARG A 11 -28.46 -16.48 -33.57
N ALA A 12 -29.67 -16.65 -33.01
CA ALA A 12 -30.03 -16.00 -31.75
C ALA A 12 -29.19 -16.52 -30.58
N VAL A 13 -28.91 -17.83 -30.54
CA VAL A 13 -28.01 -18.41 -29.52
C VAL A 13 -26.59 -17.85 -29.66
N VAL A 14 -26.06 -17.74 -30.88
CA VAL A 14 -24.73 -17.15 -31.11
C VAL A 14 -24.68 -15.71 -30.61
N ALA A 15 -25.65 -14.88 -30.98
CA ALA A 15 -25.69 -13.48 -30.52
C ALA A 15 -25.77 -13.37 -28.99
N TRP A 16 -26.53 -14.26 -28.36
CA TRP A 16 -26.61 -14.30 -26.90
C TRP A 16 -25.27 -14.72 -26.26
N LEU A 17 -24.59 -15.73 -26.81
CA LEU A 17 -23.27 -16.16 -26.33
C LEU A 17 -22.20 -15.08 -26.50
N GLU A 18 -22.22 -14.35 -27.62
CA GLU A 18 -21.34 -13.21 -27.85
C GLU A 18 -21.56 -12.10 -26.81
N TYR A 19 -22.82 -11.81 -26.48
CA TYR A 19 -23.15 -10.88 -25.41
C TYR A 19 -22.61 -11.36 -24.05
N GLN A 20 -22.83 -12.63 -23.69
CA GLN A 20 -22.33 -13.19 -22.43
C GLN A 20 -20.80 -13.12 -22.36
N LEU A 21 -20.11 -13.48 -23.45
CA LEU A 21 -18.65 -13.37 -23.52
C LEU A 21 -18.16 -11.93 -23.33
N ALA A 22 -18.86 -10.95 -23.91
CA ALA A 22 -18.51 -9.54 -23.74
C ALA A 22 -18.73 -9.04 -22.29
N GLN A 23 -19.69 -9.60 -21.55
CA GLN A 23 -19.88 -9.29 -20.13
C GLN A 23 -18.77 -9.91 -19.27
N GLU A 24 -18.46 -11.19 -19.47
CA GLU A 24 -17.40 -11.86 -18.71
C GLU A 24 -16.02 -11.25 -18.97
N ARG A 25 -15.73 -10.83 -20.21
CA ARG A 25 -14.49 -10.10 -20.51
C ARG A 25 -14.37 -8.78 -19.75
N ARG A 26 -15.46 -8.03 -19.60
CA ARG A 26 -15.47 -6.80 -18.80
C ARG A 26 -15.21 -7.10 -17.33
N LYS A 27 -15.89 -8.11 -16.78
CA LYS A 27 -15.67 -8.54 -15.40
C LYS A 27 -14.22 -8.97 -15.13
N VAL A 28 -13.60 -9.68 -16.07
CA VAL A 28 -12.18 -10.04 -15.97
C VAL A 28 -11.30 -8.79 -15.93
N GLN A 29 -11.53 -7.81 -16.84
CA GLN A 29 -10.78 -6.56 -16.83
C GLN A 29 -10.93 -5.78 -15.52
N ASP A 30 -12.14 -5.72 -14.97
CA ASP A 30 -12.40 -5.05 -13.69
C ASP A 30 -11.64 -5.75 -12.54
N LEU A 31 -11.69 -7.09 -12.49
CA LEU A 31 -10.97 -7.88 -11.49
C LEU A 31 -9.45 -7.76 -11.63
N GLU A 32 -8.91 -7.74 -12.85
CA GLU A 32 -7.49 -7.50 -13.11
C GLU A 32 -7.05 -6.12 -12.59
N ALA A 33 -7.87 -5.09 -12.81
CA ALA A 33 -7.63 -3.75 -12.27
C ALA A 33 -7.67 -3.72 -10.73
N GLU A 34 -8.62 -4.42 -10.11
CA GLU A 34 -8.68 -4.55 -8.64
C GLU A 34 -7.45 -5.24 -8.07
N VAL A 35 -6.97 -6.32 -8.70
CA VAL A 35 -5.75 -7.02 -8.27
C VAL A 35 -4.55 -6.08 -8.36
N ALA A 36 -4.39 -5.38 -9.48
CA ALA A 36 -3.30 -4.43 -9.67
C ALA A 36 -3.33 -3.31 -8.60
N ALA A 37 -4.51 -2.76 -8.32
CA ALA A 37 -4.68 -1.73 -7.29
C ALA A 37 -4.34 -2.25 -5.88
N ARG A 38 -4.74 -3.49 -5.54
CA ARG A 38 -4.41 -4.11 -4.25
C ARG A 38 -2.92 -4.38 -4.10
N GLU A 39 -2.26 -4.85 -5.15
CA GLU A 39 -0.80 -5.06 -5.14
C GLU A 39 -0.06 -3.72 -5.00
N GLN A 40 -0.50 -2.68 -5.69
CA GLN A 40 0.05 -1.34 -5.53
C GLN A 40 -0.14 -0.81 -4.10
N ALA A 41 -1.34 -0.95 -3.52
CA ALA A 41 -1.61 -0.55 -2.15
C ALA A 41 -0.77 -1.35 -1.13
N ARG A 42 -0.50 -2.64 -1.39
CA ARG A 42 0.40 -3.47 -0.57
C ARG A 42 1.85 -3.00 -0.67
N GLU A 43 2.31 -2.67 -1.87
CA GLU A 43 3.65 -2.12 -2.11
C GLU A 43 3.80 -0.77 -1.41
N ASP A 44 2.82 0.13 -1.54
CA ASP A 44 2.83 1.44 -0.87
C ASP A 44 2.78 1.29 0.64
N ALA A 45 1.97 0.37 1.16
CA ALA A 45 1.96 0.03 2.59
C ALA A 45 3.29 -0.60 3.05
N ARG A 46 4.01 -1.35 2.20
CA ARG A 46 5.35 -1.86 2.49
C ARG A 46 6.38 -0.72 2.51
N ARG A 47 6.28 0.23 1.58
CA ARG A 47 7.12 1.43 1.50
C ARG A 47 6.86 2.42 2.63
N ALA A 48 5.65 2.41 3.19
CA ALA A 48 5.26 3.21 4.36
C ALA A 48 5.72 2.62 5.71
N ARG A 49 6.44 1.49 5.71
CA ARG A 49 7.03 0.91 6.93
C ARG A 49 8.34 1.61 7.27
N TYR A 50 8.64 1.61 8.56
CA TYR A 50 9.89 2.13 9.11
C TYR A 50 10.65 1.02 9.82
N THR A 51 11.96 1.19 9.94
CA THR A 51 12.83 0.30 10.70
C THR A 51 13.61 1.11 11.72
N VAL A 52 13.74 0.57 12.93
CA VAL A 52 14.61 1.12 13.96
C VAL A 52 15.96 0.42 13.88
N GLU A 53 17.00 1.21 13.66
CA GLU A 53 18.39 0.83 13.90
C GLU A 53 18.70 1.24 15.34
N THR A 54 18.96 0.28 16.22
CA THR A 54 19.48 0.64 17.55
C THR A 54 20.98 0.79 17.44
N THR A 55 21.46 1.90 17.96
CA THR A 55 22.89 2.19 18.02
C THR A 55 23.41 1.72 19.39
N TRP A 56 24.72 1.83 19.61
CA TRP A 56 25.38 1.61 20.91
C TRP A 56 24.62 2.28 22.08
N PRO A 57 24.79 1.79 23.33
CA PRO A 57 23.98 2.22 24.49
C PRO A 57 23.89 3.74 24.72
N ASP A 58 24.89 4.50 24.29
CA ASP A 58 24.97 5.95 24.49
C ASP A 58 24.56 6.78 23.26
N MET A 59 24.04 6.13 22.21
CA MET A 59 23.65 6.77 20.96
C MET A 59 22.14 6.66 20.75
N PRO A 60 21.49 7.69 20.20
CA PRO A 60 20.08 7.62 19.91
C PRO A 60 19.80 6.50 18.89
N ASN A 61 18.66 5.84 19.08
CA ASN A 61 18.13 4.96 18.06
C ASN A 61 17.85 5.79 16.79
N VAL A 62 18.05 5.20 15.61
CA VAL A 62 17.81 5.88 14.35
C VAL A 62 16.60 5.26 13.66
N LEU A 63 15.67 6.11 13.25
CA LEU A 63 14.51 5.72 12.47
C LEU A 63 14.82 5.82 10.97
N HIS A 64 14.64 4.71 10.26
CA HIS A 64 14.82 4.62 8.81
C HIS A 64 13.50 4.26 8.12
N ARG A 65 13.31 4.66 6.87
CA ARG A 65 12.29 4.02 6.02
C ARG A 65 12.69 2.58 5.71
N SER A 66 11.72 1.69 5.58
CA SER A 66 11.97 0.31 5.17
C SER A 66 12.69 0.29 3.82
N GLY A 67 13.82 -0.42 3.76
CA GLY A 67 14.68 -0.47 2.58
C GLY A 67 15.68 0.68 2.45
N CYS A 68 15.86 1.52 3.48
CA CYS A 68 16.93 2.52 3.51
C CYS A 68 18.29 1.84 3.39
N ARG A 69 19.07 2.19 2.36
CA ARG A 69 20.41 1.65 2.11
C ARG A 69 21.44 1.97 3.21
N TYR A 70 21.16 2.97 4.04
CA TYR A 70 22.01 3.36 5.16
C TYR A 70 21.63 2.70 6.48
N ASN A 71 20.54 1.92 6.50
CA ASN A 71 20.22 1.10 7.66
C ASN A 71 21.16 -0.10 7.67
N SER A 72 22.20 -0.03 8.50
CA SER A 72 23.26 -1.03 8.51
C SER A 72 22.90 -2.26 9.34
N SER A 73 21.96 -2.11 10.29
CA SER A 73 21.51 -3.16 11.21
C SER A 73 20.02 -3.00 11.54
N PRO A 74 19.11 -3.41 10.64
CA PRO A 74 17.67 -3.32 10.90
C PRO A 74 17.27 -4.25 12.04
N GLN A 75 16.81 -3.71 13.17
CA GLN A 75 16.43 -4.52 14.32
C GLN A 75 14.92 -4.75 14.45
N THR A 76 14.10 -3.79 14.04
CA THR A 76 12.64 -3.94 14.14
C THR A 76 11.94 -3.15 13.04
N ASN A 77 10.96 -3.78 12.37
CA ASN A 77 10.04 -3.09 11.46
C ASN A 77 8.83 -2.60 12.26
N ILE A 78 8.54 -1.31 12.16
CA ILE A 78 7.41 -0.66 12.81
C ILE A 78 6.53 0.06 11.79
N ARG A 79 5.25 0.24 12.13
CA ARG A 79 4.30 0.97 11.28
C ARG A 79 4.52 2.48 11.38
N ALA A 80 3.98 3.25 10.43
CA ALA A 80 4.07 4.71 10.44
C ALA A 80 3.55 5.35 11.74
N SER A 81 2.39 4.90 12.25
CA SER A 81 1.83 5.41 13.50
C SER A 81 2.70 5.09 14.72
N GLU A 82 3.30 3.90 14.75
CA GLU A 82 4.24 3.51 15.80
C GLU A 82 5.54 4.31 15.70
N ALA A 83 6.01 4.61 14.49
CA ALA A 83 7.18 5.46 14.27
C ALA A 83 6.94 6.89 14.81
N VAL A 84 5.77 7.48 14.55
CA VAL A 84 5.38 8.78 15.11
C VAL A 84 5.36 8.74 16.63
N GLN A 85 4.77 7.70 17.23
CA GLN A 85 4.71 7.56 18.68
C GLN A 85 6.11 7.40 19.30
N ARG A 86 6.97 6.55 18.73
CA ARG A 86 8.30 6.34 19.31
C ARG A 86 9.19 7.57 19.16
N VAL A 87 9.09 8.34 18.08
CA VAL A 87 9.85 9.60 17.96
C VAL A 87 9.39 10.65 18.99
N ARG A 88 8.17 10.54 19.52
CA ARG A 88 7.68 11.36 20.64
C ARG A 88 8.18 10.87 21.99
N ASP A 89 8.19 9.56 22.21
CA ASP A 89 8.41 8.95 23.53
C ASP A 89 9.87 8.56 23.82
N ASP A 90 10.67 8.30 22.79
CA ASP A 90 12.05 7.80 22.85
C ASP A 90 12.95 8.80 22.09
N PRO A 91 14.22 9.05 22.49
CA PRO A 91 15.20 9.82 21.71
C PRO A 91 15.58 9.14 20.38
N LEU A 92 14.59 8.91 19.50
CA LEU A 92 14.79 8.46 18.15
C LEU A 92 15.07 9.67 17.26
N VAL A 93 16.21 9.62 16.57
CA VAL A 93 16.52 10.58 15.51
C VAL A 93 16.16 9.99 14.16
N CYS A 94 15.66 10.82 13.24
CA CYS A 94 15.40 10.36 11.88
C CYS A 94 16.71 10.29 11.09
N CYS A 95 16.90 9.21 10.34
CA CYS A 95 18.00 9.13 9.38
C CYS A 95 17.90 10.31 8.41
N THR A 96 18.94 11.13 8.30
CA THR A 96 18.95 12.36 7.49
C THR A 96 18.57 12.11 6.02
N ALA A 97 19.04 10.99 5.46
CA ALA A 97 18.68 10.57 4.10
C ALA A 97 17.21 10.13 3.98
N CYS A 98 16.62 9.58 5.04
CA CYS A 98 15.20 9.23 5.06
C CYS A 98 14.32 10.47 5.29
N ASP A 99 14.75 11.40 6.13
CA ASP A 99 13.98 12.59 6.51
C ASP A 99 13.83 13.58 5.35
N ALA A 100 14.90 13.77 4.56
CA ALA A 100 14.89 14.60 3.35
C ALA A 100 13.85 14.17 2.29
N GLY A 101 13.43 12.90 2.30
CA GLY A 101 12.41 12.36 1.39
C GLY A 101 11.04 12.11 2.02
N ALA A 102 10.90 12.32 3.34
CA ALA A 102 9.76 11.82 4.11
C ALA A 102 9.04 12.85 4.97
N ASN A 103 9.70 13.97 5.27
CA ASN A 103 9.17 15.01 6.14
C ASN A 103 8.60 14.43 7.45
N ILE A 104 9.39 13.59 8.13
CA ILE A 104 8.96 12.97 9.39
C ILE A 104 8.82 14.07 10.44
N THR A 105 9.63 15.13 10.36
CA THR A 105 9.44 16.36 11.13
C THR A 105 8.05 16.99 10.94
N ALA A 106 7.46 16.96 9.74
CA ALA A 106 6.07 17.38 9.54
C ALA A 106 5.03 16.39 10.08
N LEU A 107 5.31 15.08 10.07
CA LEU A 107 4.45 14.10 10.76
C LEU A 107 4.41 14.37 12.28
N LEU A 108 5.54 14.77 12.87
CA LEU A 108 5.60 15.19 14.27
C LEU A 108 4.84 16.49 14.54
N SER A 109 4.79 17.39 13.55
CA SER A 109 4.13 18.70 13.65
C SER A 109 2.62 18.65 13.36
N ALA A 110 2.14 17.71 12.54
CA ALA A 110 0.74 17.63 12.13
C ALA A 110 -0.19 17.02 13.20
N ASP A 111 0.32 16.12 14.03
CA ASP A 111 -0.43 15.51 15.14
C ASP A 111 -0.25 16.27 16.48
N GLY A 112 0.29 17.49 16.46
CA GLY A 112 0.49 18.35 17.62
C GLY A 112 -0.70 19.24 18.01
N GLY A 113 -1.93 18.90 17.56
CA GLY A 113 -3.10 19.74 17.78
C GLY A 113 -4.45 19.05 17.59
N ARG A 114 -4.59 17.83 18.11
CA ARG A 114 -5.92 17.23 18.31
C ARG A 114 -5.98 16.54 19.67
N ASP A 115 -6.05 17.39 20.68
CA ASP A 115 -6.48 17.08 22.02
C ASP A 115 -8.00 16.85 21.96
N ASP A 116 -8.40 15.63 21.59
CA ASP A 116 -9.77 15.17 21.84
C ASP A 116 -9.85 14.80 23.32
N GLY A 117 -10.03 15.85 24.14
CA GLY A 117 -10.37 15.72 25.55
C GLY A 117 -11.61 14.86 25.71
N THR A 118 -11.50 13.83 26.55
CA THR A 118 -12.64 13.17 27.21
C THR A 118 -12.33 13.08 28.69
#